data_AF-A0A8S9WUR2-F1
#
_entry.id   AF-A0A8S9WUR2-F1
#
_cell.length_a   1.000
_cell.length_b   1.000
_cell.length_c   1.000
_cell.angle_alpha   90.00
_cell.angle_beta   90.00
_cell.angle_gamma   90.00
#
_symmetry.space_group_name_H-M   'P 1'
#
loop_
_entity.id
_entity.type
_entity.pdbx_description
1 polymer ?
#
loop_
_entity_poly.entity_id
_entity_poly.type
_entity_poly.pdbx_seq_one_letter_code
_entity_poly.pdbx_strand_id
1 'polypeptide(L)'
;MFRHKNKTTEGPYKVKTGKDDISEVGQIVEYKHRNTLKNWDKNSSCTVIRGTDTTIFGPPKNPHDNLYIFVPDVCLSFGASYVNTTVQYGIPLNKYTSAEKNMASAARDPDNLCRCAKDDDGVRQCLKDGVIDASPCQGR
;
A
#
# COMPACT_ATOMS: atom_id res chain seq x y z
N MET A 1 6.36 -11.59 -17.71
CA MET A 1 6.03 -10.98 -16.41
C MET A 1 4.74 -11.56 -15.80
N PHE A 2 3.58 -11.52 -16.45
CA PHE A 2 2.28 -11.88 -15.80
C PHE A 2 1.63 -13.21 -16.21
N ARG A 3 2.40 -14.15 -16.77
CA ARG A 3 1.84 -15.42 -17.31
C ARG A 3 1.10 -16.25 -16.26
N HIS A 4 1.49 -16.16 -14.99
CA HIS A 4 0.88 -16.91 -13.88
C HIS A 4 -0.45 -16.33 -13.39
N LYS A 5 -0.86 -15.12 -13.81
CA LYS A 5 -2.07 -14.45 -13.29
C LYS A 5 -3.37 -14.91 -13.96
N ASN A 6 -3.30 -15.49 -15.16
CA ASN A 6 -4.50 -15.88 -15.88
C ASN A 6 -5.16 -17.09 -15.21
N LYS A 7 -6.46 -17.00 -14.94
CA LYS A 7 -7.26 -18.03 -14.24
C LYS A 7 -6.77 -18.35 -12.82
N THR A 8 -6.12 -17.39 -12.15
CA THR A 8 -5.74 -17.51 -10.74
C THR A 8 -6.40 -16.42 -9.91
N THR A 9 -6.62 -16.70 -8.63
CA THR A 9 -7.19 -15.73 -7.68
C THR A 9 -6.10 -15.21 -6.76
N GLU A 10 -6.01 -13.89 -6.62
CA GLU A 10 -5.16 -13.25 -5.61
C GLU A 10 -5.90 -13.15 -4.27
N GLY A 11 -5.19 -13.32 -3.16
CA GLY A 11 -5.79 -13.35 -1.81
C GLY A 11 -5.78 -14.75 -1.17
N PRO A 12 -6.73 -15.07 -0.28
CA PRO A 12 -7.97 -14.32 0.01
C PRO A 12 -7.74 -13.01 0.79
N TYR A 13 -8.75 -12.12 0.70
CA TYR A 13 -8.82 -10.86 1.46
C TYR A 13 -9.95 -10.93 2.48
N LYS A 14 -9.72 -10.36 3.66
CA LYS A 14 -10.77 -10.00 4.61
C LYS A 14 -10.89 -8.49 4.63
N VAL A 15 -12.07 -8.00 4.30
CA VAL A 15 -12.35 -6.57 4.13
C VAL A 15 -13.48 -6.13 5.04
N LYS A 16 -13.42 -4.89 5.51
CA LYS A 16 -14.52 -4.27 6.26
C LYS A 16 -15.67 -3.95 5.31
N THR A 17 -16.88 -4.35 5.69
CA THR A 17 -18.10 -4.11 4.90
C THR A 17 -18.65 -2.69 5.05
N GLY A 18 -18.16 -1.92 6.04
CA GLY A 18 -18.68 -0.60 6.37
C GLY A 18 -19.98 -0.60 7.19
N LYS A 19 -20.44 -1.78 7.65
CA LYS A 19 -21.68 -1.89 8.45
C LYS A 19 -21.63 -1.07 9.74
N ASP A 20 -20.51 -1.14 10.46
CA ASP A 20 -20.35 -0.48 11.77
C ASP A 20 -19.85 0.97 11.62
N ASP A 21 -18.96 1.22 10.64
CA ASP A 21 -18.51 2.56 10.24
C ASP A 21 -18.31 2.59 8.71
N ILE A 22 -19.13 3.39 8.02
CA ILE A 22 -19.08 3.51 6.56
C ILE A 22 -17.75 4.08 6.06
N SER A 23 -17.04 4.89 6.87
CA SER A 23 -15.72 5.42 6.49
C SER A 23 -14.65 4.34 6.36
N GLU A 24 -14.91 3.15 6.89
CA GLU A 24 -14.00 2.00 6.83
C GLU A 24 -14.35 0.97 5.74
N VAL A 25 -15.36 1.22 4.90
CA VAL A 25 -15.73 0.27 3.83
C VAL A 25 -14.54 -0.01 2.90
N GLY A 26 -14.34 -1.28 2.57
CA GLY A 26 -13.26 -1.75 1.70
C GLY A 26 -11.88 -1.80 2.34
N GLN A 27 -11.72 -1.36 3.60
CA GLN A 27 -10.45 -1.47 4.31
C GLN A 27 -10.05 -2.95 4.46
N ILE A 28 -8.83 -3.28 4.04
CA ILE A 28 -8.29 -4.64 4.14
C ILE A 28 -7.75 -4.83 5.55
N VAL A 29 -8.27 -5.83 6.26
CA VAL A 29 -7.82 -6.20 7.60
C VAL A 29 -6.95 -7.45 7.61
N GLU A 30 -7.13 -8.33 6.62
CA GLU A 30 -6.25 -9.48 6.43
C GLU A 30 -6.03 -9.77 4.94
N TYR A 31 -4.82 -10.20 4.61
CA TYR A 31 -4.44 -10.71 3.30
C TYR A 31 -3.74 -12.06 3.48
N LYS A 32 -4.21 -13.10 2.77
CA LYS A 32 -3.72 -14.48 2.90
C LYS A 32 -3.73 -14.97 4.35
N HIS A 33 -4.84 -14.72 5.05
CA HIS A 33 -5.08 -15.07 6.45
C HIS A 33 -4.10 -14.44 7.45
N ARG A 34 -3.52 -13.29 7.11
CA ARG A 34 -2.59 -12.55 7.97
C ARG A 34 -2.99 -11.09 8.04
N ASN A 35 -2.91 -10.52 9.24
CA ASN A 35 -3.09 -9.09 9.49
C ASN A 35 -1.78 -8.28 9.32
N THR A 36 -0.65 -8.96 9.11
CA THR A 36 0.67 -8.37 8.85
C THR A 36 1.41 -9.13 7.76
N LEU A 37 2.23 -8.42 7.00
CA LEU A 37 3.02 -8.97 5.90
C LEU A 37 4.29 -9.63 6.44
N LYS A 38 4.67 -10.75 5.83
CA LYS A 38 5.86 -11.53 6.20
C LYS A 38 7.11 -11.17 5.39
N ASN A 39 6.95 -10.31 4.39
CA ASN A 39 7.94 -10.02 3.35
C ASN A 39 8.99 -8.98 3.80
N TRP A 40 8.72 -8.28 4.90
CA TRP A 40 9.54 -7.20 5.44
C TRP A 40 9.95 -7.50 6.88
N ASP A 41 10.89 -6.71 7.41
CA ASP A 41 11.36 -6.80 8.79
C ASP A 41 10.19 -6.84 9.79
N LYS A 42 10.19 -7.82 10.71
CA LYS A 42 9.16 -7.96 11.73
C LYS A 42 9.04 -6.67 12.56
N ASN A 43 7.82 -6.33 12.96
CA ASN A 43 7.50 -5.14 13.75
C ASN A 43 7.88 -3.81 13.06
N SER A 44 8.03 -3.80 11.74
CA SER A 44 8.25 -2.56 10.96
C SER A 44 6.97 -2.00 10.35
N SER A 45 7.00 -0.71 10.00
CA SER A 45 5.92 -0.03 9.29
C SER A 45 5.56 -0.72 7.96
N CYS A 46 6.55 -1.32 7.28
CA CYS A 46 6.37 -2.05 6.03
C CYS A 46 5.50 -3.31 6.17
N THR A 47 5.37 -3.88 7.37
CA THR A 47 4.54 -5.07 7.60
C THR A 47 3.05 -4.76 7.74
N VAL A 48 2.69 -3.49 7.91
CA VAL A 48 1.31 -3.08 8.19
C VAL A 48 0.51 -2.97 6.88
N ILE A 49 -0.59 -3.69 6.81
CA ILE A 49 -1.58 -3.56 5.74
C ILE A 49 -2.45 -2.34 6.07
N ARG A 50 -2.50 -1.36 5.17
CA ARG A 50 -3.32 -0.15 5.30
C ARG A 50 -4.09 0.09 4.01
N GLY A 51 -5.34 0.51 4.14
CA GLY A 51 -6.12 0.96 3.01
C GLY A 51 -6.95 -0.13 2.34
N THR A 52 -7.41 0.21 1.13
CA THR A 52 -8.29 -0.64 0.33
C THR A 52 -7.54 -1.23 -0.86
N ASP A 53 -8.24 -1.99 -1.71
CA ASP A 53 -7.73 -2.52 -2.97
C ASP A 53 -7.89 -1.55 -4.16
N THR A 54 -8.19 -0.27 -3.88
CA THR A 54 -8.46 0.82 -4.83
C THR A 54 -9.82 0.80 -5.55
N THR A 55 -10.63 -0.25 -5.38
CA THR A 55 -11.94 -0.34 -6.03
C THR A 55 -13.00 0.52 -5.34
N ILE A 56 -12.87 0.68 -4.03
CA ILE A 56 -13.73 1.52 -3.21
C ILE A 56 -12.89 2.21 -2.13
N PHE A 57 -13.29 3.42 -1.77
CA PHE A 57 -12.81 4.13 -0.60
C PHE A 57 -14.02 4.57 0.20
N GLY A 58 -13.98 4.39 1.52
CA GLY A 58 -14.97 4.99 2.39
C GLY A 58 -14.95 6.52 2.29
N PRO A 59 -16.07 7.19 2.57
CA PRO A 59 -16.13 8.65 2.57
C PRO A 59 -15.12 9.18 3.59
N PRO A 60 -14.13 10.00 3.17
CA PRO A 60 -13.15 10.53 4.10
C PRO A 60 -13.81 11.56 5.03
N LYS A 61 -13.43 11.55 6.30
CA LYS A 61 -13.92 12.54 7.29
C LYS A 61 -13.39 13.94 6.95
N ASN A 62 -12.15 14.02 6.49
CA ASN A 62 -11.55 15.21 5.93
C ASN A 62 -10.92 14.86 4.57
N PRO A 63 -11.23 15.59 3.47
CA PRO A 63 -10.62 15.33 2.18
C PRO A 63 -9.10 15.45 2.18
N HIS A 64 -8.50 16.21 3.10
CA HIS A 64 -7.04 16.36 3.24
C HIS A 64 -6.35 15.18 3.92
N ASP A 65 -7.10 14.22 4.47
CA ASP A 65 -6.54 13.01 5.04
C ASP A 65 -5.91 12.14 3.94
N ASN A 66 -4.78 11.50 4.24
CA ASN A 66 -4.17 10.56 3.31
C ASN A 66 -5.05 9.32 3.17
N LEU A 67 -5.36 8.97 1.92
CA LEU A 67 -5.91 7.66 1.60
C LEU A 67 -4.77 6.64 1.54
N TYR A 68 -5.08 5.38 1.81
CA TYR A 68 -4.11 4.30 1.68
C TYR A 68 -4.65 3.22 0.75
N ILE A 69 -3.73 2.54 0.07
CA ILE A 69 -4.01 1.39 -0.79
C ILE A 69 -3.01 0.29 -0.46
N PHE A 70 -3.43 -0.96 -0.52
CA PHE A 70 -2.53 -2.11 -0.44
C PHE A 70 -2.25 -2.65 -1.84
N VAL A 71 -0.96 -2.82 -2.18
CA VAL A 71 -0.52 -3.32 -3.48
C VAL A 71 0.14 -4.69 -3.28
N PRO A 72 -0.58 -5.80 -3.57
CA PRO A 72 -0.07 -7.17 -3.36
C PRO A 72 1.19 -7.48 -4.16
N ASP A 73 1.32 -6.89 -5.35
CA ASP A 73 2.44 -7.14 -6.27
C ASP A 73 3.80 -6.67 -5.72
N VAL A 74 3.79 -5.72 -4.79
CA VAL A 74 5.00 -5.22 -4.11
C VAL A 74 4.91 -5.37 -2.60
N CYS A 75 3.90 -6.10 -2.10
CA CYS A 75 3.57 -6.29 -0.69
C CYS A 75 3.74 -5.04 0.17
N LEU A 76 3.27 -3.88 -0.29
CA LEU A 76 3.34 -2.64 0.50
C LEU A 76 2.02 -1.91 0.46
N SER A 77 1.81 -1.11 1.49
CA SER A 77 0.73 -0.12 1.50
C SER A 77 1.29 1.24 1.07
N PHE A 78 0.61 1.91 0.15
CA PHE A 78 0.97 3.23 -0.35
C PHE A 78 -0.05 4.27 0.05
N GLY A 79 0.42 5.48 0.33
CA GLY A 79 -0.43 6.63 0.65
C GLY A 79 -0.76 7.46 -0.59
N ALA A 80 -1.94 8.04 -0.65
CA ALA A 80 -2.32 9.04 -1.63
C ALA A 80 -2.72 10.33 -0.91
N SER A 81 -2.11 11.44 -1.33
CA SER A 81 -2.30 12.76 -0.75
C SER A 81 -3.23 13.60 -1.60
N TYR A 82 -4.10 14.36 -0.94
CA TYR A 82 -5.02 15.27 -1.60
C TYR A 82 -4.26 16.36 -2.37
N VAL A 83 -4.74 16.66 -3.57
CA VAL A 83 -4.21 17.71 -4.44
C VAL A 83 -5.19 18.89 -4.47
N ASN A 84 -6.39 18.66 -4.96
CA ASN A 84 -7.45 19.66 -5.10
C ASN A 84 -8.81 19.00 -5.38
N THR A 85 -9.89 19.79 -5.29
CA THR A 85 -11.20 19.40 -5.81
C THR A 85 -11.27 19.76 -7.29
N THR A 86 -11.88 18.88 -8.08
CA THR A 86 -12.12 19.06 -9.52
C THR A 86 -13.54 18.64 -9.87
N VAL A 87 -13.98 18.91 -11.10
CA VAL A 87 -15.28 18.46 -11.60
C VAL A 87 -15.02 17.65 -12.86
N GLN A 88 -15.50 16.41 -12.88
CA GLN A 88 -15.41 15.53 -14.05
C GLN A 88 -16.81 15.07 -14.42
N TYR A 89 -17.22 15.30 -15.67
CA TYR A 89 -18.57 15.01 -16.16
C TYR A 89 -19.70 15.57 -15.27
N GLY A 90 -19.49 16.76 -14.70
CA GLY A 90 -20.45 17.41 -13.79
C GLY A 90 -20.44 16.88 -12.36
N ILE A 91 -19.60 15.91 -12.03
CA ILE A 91 -19.48 15.33 -10.70
C ILE A 91 -18.28 15.97 -9.97
N PRO A 92 -18.47 16.59 -8.79
CA PRO A 92 -17.36 17.08 -7.99
C PRO A 92 -16.56 15.92 -7.39
N LEU A 93 -15.24 15.96 -7.53
CA LEU A 93 -14.32 14.91 -7.12
C LEU A 93 -13.15 15.50 -6.34
N ASN A 94 -12.66 14.75 -5.36
CA ASN A 94 -11.38 15.04 -4.71
C ASN A 94 -10.27 14.31 -5.46
N LYS A 95 -9.30 15.06 -5.97
CA LYS A 95 -8.14 14.52 -6.66
C LYS A 95 -7.06 14.18 -5.66
N TYR A 96 -6.58 12.94 -5.70
CA TYR A 96 -5.44 12.47 -4.92
C TYR A 96 -4.30 12.06 -5.86
N THR A 97 -3.06 12.15 -5.37
CA THR A 97 -1.87 11.66 -6.05
C THR A 97 -1.03 10.79 -5.12
N SER A 98 -0.16 9.94 -5.67
CA SER A 98 0.78 9.16 -4.86
C SER A 98 1.61 10.09 -3.97
N ALA A 99 1.66 9.81 -2.68
CA ALA A 99 2.52 10.54 -1.75
C ALA A 99 4.00 10.33 -2.10
N GLU A 100 4.82 11.39 -2.03
CA GLU A 100 6.25 11.31 -2.38
C GLU A 100 7.01 10.27 -1.55
N LYS A 101 6.64 10.13 -0.27
CA LYS A 101 7.18 9.12 0.64
C LYS A 101 7.04 7.69 0.15
N ASN A 102 6.08 7.39 -0.73
CA ASN A 102 5.91 6.04 -1.24
C ASN A 102 7.17 5.57 -1.98
N MET A 103 7.91 6.46 -2.63
CA MET A 103 9.08 6.13 -3.46
C MET A 103 10.36 6.82 -2.95
N ALA A 104 10.35 7.39 -1.75
CA ALA A 104 11.52 8.00 -1.14
C ALA A 104 12.50 6.92 -0.65
N SER A 105 13.80 7.18 -0.79
CA SER A 105 14.86 6.40 -0.15
C SER A 105 14.81 6.54 1.37
N ALA A 106 15.44 5.59 2.07
CA ALA A 106 15.55 5.64 3.53
C ALA A 106 16.31 6.88 4.06
N ALA A 107 17.16 7.50 3.23
CA ALA A 107 17.86 8.73 3.57
C ALA A 107 16.93 9.95 3.61
N ARG A 108 15.92 9.98 2.74
CA ARG A 108 14.93 11.05 2.66
C ARG A 108 13.74 10.79 3.59
N ASP A 109 13.31 9.54 3.69
CA ASP A 109 12.24 9.10 4.58
C ASP A 109 12.70 7.86 5.38
N PRO A 110 13.12 8.05 6.65
CA PRO A 110 13.58 6.96 7.51
C PRO A 110 12.56 5.84 7.73
N ASP A 111 11.25 6.08 7.55
CA ASP A 111 10.22 5.04 7.66
C ASP A 111 10.38 3.96 6.59
N ASN A 112 11.07 4.27 5.48
CA ASN A 112 11.32 3.33 4.39
C ASN A 112 12.54 2.44 4.63
N LEU A 113 13.24 2.56 5.77
CA LEU A 113 14.41 1.73 6.09
C LEU A 113 14.08 0.22 6.12
N CYS A 114 12.83 -0.16 6.42
CA CYS A 114 12.37 -1.55 6.40
C CYS A 114 12.22 -2.15 5.00
N ARG A 115 12.39 -1.36 3.94
CA ARG A 115 12.36 -1.81 2.54
C ARG A 115 13.74 -2.15 1.98
N CYS A 116 14.79 -1.86 2.72
CA CYS A 116 16.16 -2.13 2.29
C CYS A 116 16.45 -3.63 2.39
N ALA A 117 17.07 -4.19 1.35
CA ALA A 117 17.57 -5.55 1.39
C ALA A 117 18.71 -5.66 2.40
N LYS A 118 18.94 -6.86 2.93
CA LYS A 118 20.12 -7.18 3.74
C LYS A 118 21.00 -8.11 2.93
N ASP A 119 22.29 -7.83 2.89
CA ASP A 119 23.28 -8.78 2.36
C ASP A 119 23.53 -9.94 3.35
N ASP A 120 24.41 -10.86 2.96
CA ASP A 120 24.73 -12.06 3.74
C ASP A 120 25.32 -11.74 5.13
N ASP A 121 25.96 -10.57 5.27
CA ASP A 121 26.51 -10.06 6.53
C ASP A 121 25.47 -9.28 7.36
N GLY A 122 24.24 -9.15 6.86
CA GLY A 122 23.14 -8.45 7.51
C GLY A 122 23.18 -6.93 7.38
N VAL A 123 24.07 -6.39 6.54
CA VAL A 123 24.19 -4.94 6.29
C VAL A 123 23.06 -4.51 5.35
N ARG A 124 22.39 -3.40 5.71
CA ARG A 124 21.27 -2.87 4.92
C ARG A 124 21.78 -2.18 3.67
N GLN A 125 21.31 -2.64 2.51
CA GLN A 125 21.53 -2.03 1.22
C GLN A 125 20.22 -1.36 0.77
N CYS A 126 20.21 -0.03 0.86
CA CYS A 126 19.03 0.77 0.52
C CYS A 126 19.13 1.30 -0.91
N LEU A 127 18.05 1.15 -1.67
CA LEU A 127 17.94 1.75 -2.99
C LEU A 127 17.78 3.28 -2.90
N LYS A 128 18.10 3.96 -4.00
CA LYS A 128 17.90 5.41 -4.16
C LYS A 128 16.41 5.75 -4.34
N ASP A 129 16.10 7.03 -4.39
CA ASP A 129 14.73 7.49 -4.62
C ASP A 129 14.18 7.00 -5.97
N GLY A 130 12.86 6.77 -6.03
CA GLY A 130 12.14 6.38 -7.23
C GLY A 130 12.07 4.88 -7.50
N VAL A 131 12.68 4.04 -6.64
CA VAL A 131 12.74 2.59 -6.84
C VAL A 131 12.40 1.81 -5.56
N ILE A 132 11.80 0.63 -5.74
CA ILE A 132 11.45 -0.31 -4.68
C ILE A 132 11.89 -1.72 -5.12
N ASP A 133 12.47 -2.49 -4.21
CA ASP A 133 12.72 -3.91 -4.44
C ASP A 133 11.43 -4.72 -4.26
N ALA A 134 10.88 -5.24 -5.36
CA ALA A 134 9.68 -6.08 -5.35
C ALA A 134 9.99 -7.59 -5.29
N SER A 135 11.27 -7.98 -5.27
CA SER A 135 11.69 -9.38 -5.21
C SER A 135 11.12 -10.15 -4.01
N PRO A 136 10.85 -9.56 -2.82
CA PRO A 136 10.21 -10.29 -1.72
C PRO A 136 8.80 -10.78 -2.05
N CYS A 137 8.16 -10.23 -3.08
CA CYS A 137 6.77 -10.47 -3.46
C CYS A 137 6.63 -11.21 -4.78
N GLN A 138 7.52 -10.90 -5.72
CA GLN A 138 7.56 -11.47 -7.06
C GLN A 138 8.51 -12.68 -7.05
N GLY A 139 8.05 -13.81 -6.49
CA GLY A 139 8.89 -14.99 -6.35
C GLY A 139 8.13 -16.26 -5.98
N ARG A 140 7.50 -16.88 -6.98
CA ARG A 140 7.51 -18.34 -7.25
C ARG A 140 7.20 -18.59 -8.71
#